data_AF-A0A976JFE7-F1
#
_entry.id   AF-A0A976JFE7-F1
#
_cell.length_a   1.000
_cell.length_b   1.000
_cell.length_c   1.000
_cell.angle_alpha   90.00
_cell.angle_beta   90.00
_cell.angle_gamma   90.00
#
_symmetry.space_group_name_H-M   'P 1'
#
loop_
_entity.id
_entity.type
_entity.pdbx_description
1 polymer ?
#
loop_
_entity_poly.entity_id
_entity_poly.type
_entity_poly.pdbx_seq_one_letter_code
_entity_poly.pdbx_strand_id
1 'polypeptide(L)'
;PFTVGDSRDKPKYSVVRITVQAEQNAHRLDFAVRPVDGKWKVFDLSVDGVVLSKTLNGAIHRELAGDDLDAIISAINPQANSE
;
A
#
# COMPACT_ATOMS: atom_id res chain seq x y z
N PRO A 1 20.21 -0.41 2.81
CA PRO A 1 20.28 1.07 2.65
C PRO A 1 19.12 1.55 1.77
N PHE A 2 18.75 2.84 1.82
CA PHE A 2 17.68 3.35 0.96
C PHE A 2 18.07 4.67 0.29
N THR A 3 17.48 4.94 -0.88
CA THR A 3 17.58 6.20 -1.59
C THR A 3 16.18 6.71 -1.93
N VAL A 4 15.98 8.02 -1.80
CA VAL A 4 14.75 8.69 -2.20
C VAL A 4 14.98 9.31 -3.57
N GLY A 5 14.19 8.93 -4.56
CA GLY A 5 14.22 9.52 -5.89
C GLY A 5 13.30 10.73 -6.00
N ASP A 6 13.36 11.42 -7.13
CA ASP A 6 12.50 12.58 -7.40
C ASP A 6 11.02 12.21 -7.36
N SER A 7 10.22 13.14 -6.84
CA SER A 7 8.77 13.01 -6.88
C SER A 7 8.24 13.25 -8.28
N ARG A 8 7.26 12.44 -8.70
CA ARG A 8 6.51 12.65 -9.93
C ARG A 8 5.11 13.12 -9.62
N ASP A 9 4.79 14.34 -10.01
CA ASP A 9 3.47 14.92 -9.78
C ASP A 9 2.42 14.38 -10.76
N LYS A 10 1.20 14.26 -10.25
CA LYS A 10 -0.04 13.94 -10.98
C LYS A 10 -1.07 15.02 -10.64
N PRO A 11 -2.15 15.16 -11.42
CA PRO A 11 -3.13 16.24 -11.20
C PRO A 11 -3.77 16.31 -9.81
N LYS A 12 -3.79 15.21 -9.04
CA LYS A 12 -4.45 15.13 -7.73
C LYS A 12 -3.55 14.65 -6.58
N TYR A 13 -2.33 14.24 -6.88
CA TYR A 13 -1.41 13.62 -5.93
C TYR A 13 0.00 13.58 -6.50
N SER A 14 1.00 13.28 -5.68
CA SER A 14 2.38 13.05 -6.12
C SER A 14 2.79 11.62 -5.82
N VAL A 15 3.76 11.10 -6.56
CA VAL A 15 4.38 9.80 -6.29
C VAL A 15 5.81 10.03 -5.85
N VAL A 16 6.16 9.56 -4.65
CA VAL A 16 7.52 9.57 -4.12
C VAL A 16 8.09 8.17 -4.21
N ARG A 17 9.24 8.03 -4.87
CA ARG A 17 9.91 6.74 -5.03
C ARG A 17 11.01 6.57 -3.98
N ILE A 18 11.01 5.42 -3.32
CA ILE A 18 12.11 4.97 -2.47
C ILE A 18 12.66 3.67 -3.05
N THR A 19 13.96 3.60 -3.26
CA THR A 19 14.64 2.34 -3.58
C THR A 19 15.27 1.82 -2.30
N VAL A 20 14.93 0.60 -1.91
CA VAL A 20 15.47 -0.08 -0.73
C VAL A 20 16.35 -1.22 -1.18
N GLN A 21 17.62 -1.19 -0.79
CA GLN A 21 18.54 -2.30 -0.97
C GLN A 21 18.34 -3.31 0.17
N ALA A 22 17.81 -4.48 -0.16
CA ALA A 22 17.84 -5.67 0.69
C ALA A 22 19.06 -6.53 0.35
N GLU A 23 19.31 -7.57 1.15
CA GLU A 23 20.53 -8.40 1.07
C GLU A 23 20.79 -8.96 -0.33
N GLN A 24 19.74 -9.40 -1.01
CA GLN A 24 19.85 -10.08 -2.30
C GLN A 24 19.32 -9.25 -3.47
N ASN A 25 18.42 -8.29 -3.22
CA ASN A 25 17.73 -7.54 -4.26
C ASN A 25 17.45 -6.09 -3.84
N ALA A 26 17.35 -5.21 -4.83
CA ALA A 26 16.80 -3.86 -4.64
C ALA A 26 15.30 -3.89 -4.91
N HIS A 27 14.52 -3.29 -4.02
CA HIS A 27 13.08 -3.15 -4.15
C HIS A 27 12.71 -1.69 -4.37
N ARG A 28 11.68 -1.46 -5.19
CA ARG A 28 11.15 -0.13 -5.47
C ARG A 28 9.81 0.06 -4.77
N LEU A 29 9.76 1.05 -3.90
CA LEU A 29 8.57 1.48 -3.19
C LEU A 29 8.08 2.81 -3.79
N ASP A 30 6.92 2.80 -4.42
CA ASP A 30 6.28 4.01 -4.96
C ASP A 30 5.12 4.42 -4.02
N PHE A 31 5.29 5.50 -3.25
CA PHE A 31 4.29 6.04 -2.33
C PHE A 31 3.44 7.09 -3.03
N ALA A 32 2.12 6.88 -3.08
CA ALA A 32 1.19 7.90 -3.54
C ALA A 32 0.81 8.81 -2.36
N VAL A 33 1.11 10.11 -2.48
CA VAL A 33 0.92 11.10 -1.42
C VAL A 33 0.03 12.25 -1.89
N ARG A 34 -0.81 12.77 -1.00
CA ARG A 34 -1.62 13.97 -1.26
C ARG A 34 -1.74 14.84 -0.01
N PRO A 35 -1.96 16.15 -0.14
CA PRO A 35 -2.26 17.00 1.01
C PRO A 35 -3.67 16.68 1.54
N VAL A 36 -3.79 16.47 2.84
CA VAL A 36 -5.04 16.33 3.59
C VAL A 36 -4.88 17.14 4.88
N ASP A 37 -5.76 18.10 5.11
CA ASP A 37 -5.73 18.99 6.29
C ASP A 37 -4.35 19.63 6.53
N GLY A 38 -3.75 20.14 5.45
CA GLY A 38 -2.42 20.78 5.49
C GLY A 38 -1.24 19.83 5.71
N LYS A 39 -1.45 18.51 5.73
CA LYS A 39 -0.40 17.50 5.92
C LYS A 39 -0.33 16.56 4.71
N TRP A 40 0.87 16.22 4.27
CA TRP A 40 1.04 15.17 3.27
C TRP A 40 0.74 13.80 3.90
N LYS A 41 -0.16 13.06 3.25
CA LYS A 41 -0.57 11.72 3.68
C LYS A 41 -0.34 10.73 2.54
N VAL A 42 0.23 9.58 2.89
CA VAL A 42 0.26 8.40 2.01
C VAL A 42 -1.15 7.83 1.96
N PHE A 43 -1.63 7.52 0.76
CA PHE A 43 -2.93 6.86 0.57
C PHE A 43 -2.85 5.58 -0.27
N ASP A 44 -1.70 5.31 -0.90
CA ASP A 44 -1.44 4.05 -1.58
C ASP A 44 0.07 3.79 -1.64
N LEU A 45 0.43 2.52 -1.81
CA LEU A 45 1.80 2.06 -1.93
C LEU A 45 1.87 1.07 -3.09
N SER A 46 2.94 1.14 -3.87
CA SER A 46 3.33 0.05 -4.75
C SER A 46 4.70 -0.50 -4.39
N VAL A 47 4.81 -1.82 -4.35
CA VAL A 47 6.07 -2.57 -4.17
C VAL A 47 6.37 -3.26 -5.50
N ASP A 48 7.49 -2.92 -6.12
CA ASP A 48 7.95 -3.49 -7.40
C ASP A 48 6.87 -3.47 -8.51
N GLY A 49 6.03 -2.43 -8.51
CA GLY A 49 4.95 -2.24 -9.49
C GLY A 49 3.61 -2.90 -9.11
N VAL A 50 3.57 -3.71 -8.05
CA VAL A 50 2.32 -4.25 -7.49
C VAL A 50 1.69 -3.18 -6.60
N VAL A 51 0.46 -2.76 -6.91
CA VAL A 51 -0.24 -1.68 -6.18
C VAL A 51 -1.07 -2.29 -5.04
N LEU A 52 -0.79 -1.87 -3.81
CA LEU A 52 -1.39 -2.44 -2.61
C LEU A 52 -2.91 -2.31 -2.60
N SER A 53 -3.46 -1.12 -2.89
CA SER A 53 -4.90 -0.91 -2.93
C SER A 53 -5.62 -1.83 -3.92
N LYS A 54 -5.03 -2.06 -5.11
CA LYS A 54 -5.58 -2.99 -6.12
C LYS A 54 -5.53 -4.43 -5.66
N THR A 55 -4.42 -4.85 -5.06
CA THR A 55 -4.25 -6.21 -4.53
C THR A 55 -5.24 -6.49 -3.40
N LEU A 56 -5.36 -5.57 -2.43
CA LEU A 56 -6.31 -5.67 -1.32
C LEU A 56 -7.76 -5.65 -1.82
N ASN A 57 -8.09 -4.73 -2.73
CA ASN A 57 -9.43 -4.67 -3.31
C ASN A 57 -9.80 -5.98 -4.02
N GLY A 58 -8.85 -6.57 -4.77
CA GLY A 58 -9.05 -7.86 -5.42
C GLY A 58 -9.19 -9.02 -4.44
N ALA A 59 -8.48 -9.01 -3.31
CA ALA A 59 -8.64 -10.00 -2.24
C ALA A 59 -10.03 -9.87 -1.59
N ILE A 60 -10.41 -8.66 -1.19
CA ILE A 60 -11.72 -8.36 -0.59
C ILE A 60 -12.86 -8.80 -1.51
N HIS A 61 -12.79 -8.50 -2.81
CA HIS A 61 -13.84 -8.89 -3.75
C HIS A 61 -13.99 -10.41 -3.89
N ARG A 62 -12.90 -11.18 -3.74
CA ARG A 62 -12.98 -12.65 -3.75
C ARG A 62 -13.68 -13.18 -2.51
N GLU A 63 -13.38 -12.60 -1.34
CA GLU A 63 -14.04 -13.00 -0.10
C GLU A 63 -15.51 -12.54 -0.06
N LEU A 64 -15.84 -11.33 -0.55
CA LEU A 64 -17.24 -10.83 -0.64
C LEU A 64 -18.12 -11.66 -1.57
N ALA A 65 -17.51 -12.35 -2.55
CA ALA A 65 -18.25 -13.26 -3.42
C ALA A 65 -18.62 -14.58 -2.71
N GLY A 66 -18.02 -14.87 -1.56
CA GLY A 66 -18.21 -16.09 -0.78
C GLY A 66 -18.80 -15.89 0.64
N ASP A 67 -18.65 -14.72 1.27
CA ASP A 67 -18.85 -14.53 2.72
C ASP A 67 -19.49 -13.20 3.16
N ASP A 68 -19.90 -13.16 4.44
CA ASP A 68 -20.38 -11.98 5.20
C ASP A 68 -19.27 -10.93 5.43
N LEU A 69 -19.60 -9.64 5.41
CA LEU A 69 -18.66 -8.52 5.56
C LEU A 69 -17.84 -8.62 6.86
N ASP A 70 -18.43 -9.13 7.93
CA ASP A 70 -17.76 -9.30 9.23
C ASP A 70 -16.66 -10.37 9.20
N ALA A 71 -16.83 -11.42 8.39
CA ALA A 71 -15.81 -12.45 8.19
C ALA A 71 -14.57 -11.87 7.49
N ILE A 72 -14.79 -10.95 6.54
CA ILE A 72 -13.72 -10.27 5.80
C ILE A 72 -12.95 -9.32 6.70
N ILE A 73 -13.67 -8.54 7.53
CA ILE A 73 -13.05 -7.67 8.52
C ILE A 73 -12.17 -8.50 9.47
N SER A 74 -12.66 -9.67 9.91
CA SER A 74 -11.92 -10.60 10.76
C SER A 74 -10.69 -11.21 10.05
N ALA A 75 -10.79 -11.51 8.76
CA ALA A 75 -9.67 -12.05 7.97
C ALA A 75 -8.57 -11.01 7.69
N ILE A 76 -8.94 -9.73 7.54
CA ILE A 76 -7.98 -8.62 7.31
C ILE A 76 -7.30 -8.19 8.60
N ASN A 77 -8.03 -8.21 9.72
CA ASN A 77 -7.52 -7.92 11.05
C ASN A 77 -7.63 -9.18 11.92
N PRO A 78 -6.87 -10.24 11.61
CA PRO A 78 -6.86 -11.41 12.48
C PRO A 78 -6.37 -10.89 13.83
N GLN A 79 -7.22 -10.97 14.86
CA GLN A 79 -6.75 -10.62 16.20
C GLN A 79 -5.45 -11.38 16.41
N ALA A 80 -4.38 -10.66 16.74
CA ALA A 80 -3.16 -11.30 17.18
C ALA A 80 -3.56 -12.05 18.45
N ASN A 81 -3.84 -13.35 18.30
CA ASN A 81 -4.07 -14.23 19.43
C ASN A 81 -2.78 -14.18 20.24
N SER A 82 -2.80 -13.33 21.25
CA SER A 82 -1.86 -13.32 22.34
C SER A 82 -2.12 -14.58 23.15
N GLU A 83 -1.42 -15.65 22.79
CA GLU A 83 -1.08 -16.76 23.68
C GLU A 83 0.43 -16.72 23.97
#